data_AF-A0A7J4RWD8-F1
#
_entry.id   AF-A0A7J4RWD8-F1
#
_cell.length_a   1.000
_cell.length_b   1.000
_cell.length_c   1.000
_cell.angle_alpha   90.00
_cell.angle_beta   90.00
_cell.angle_gamma   90.00
#
_symmetry.space_group_name_H-M   'P 1'
#
loop_
_entity.id
_entity.type
_entity.pdbx_description
1 polymer ?
#
loop_
_entity_poly.entity_id
_entity_poly.type
_entity_poly.pdbx_seq_one_letter_code
_entity_poly.pdbx_strand_id
1 'polypeptide(L)'
;MSGVFVLLTLTPVFTWELPIFLRSRGGIWQRMSRHASRNTFAWLGSLLLVWTVLFAGVDPVRGNMTPDELSFILLGLVEVFAGVMVLSSLAPMVVAYLGRSRLLTKRMGPTVSVALAHPLANPIRTAVVMAMFSITVFSVVVLSGYTEQFDNYSSSFVEETEGEFELMLTSSRARPIELSADPGQWAINSSLVDDIDATGLVYRSEAFLEDAEQERTPYILRGFDSGFADHGGLPLHDWDRQYGQSEVEVWNSVRNREDLVLLDASFGLELATDGTDVGGLSFSIGDSIFLIDLSNPGNKRFVTVAGFLEQSSYLFSPGVWLSDEIVTEQFDGRLTRIYVSLTDSATATENFEDSEISTFTATGKPANVRIATAQLAQELDSQLGADGISISVISDDVMLIQALVIAILGIFEAYLALGLIVGIAGIGVVTVRSVSERKRTIGILRALGYRKSMILLSFVTEVSWVAILGIINGVVIAVGFHRALYVAFWEEQGTSFTLPWSTMLLVVIGGWVLVLIATALPIKRAVNVPPSAALKEL
;
A
#
# COMPACT_ATOMS: atom_id res chain seq x y z
N MET A 1 13.94 23.26 14.32
CA MET A 1 14.71 22.38 15.24
C MET A 1 13.99 22.29 16.58
N SER A 2 13.55 21.14 17.06
CA SER A 2 12.54 20.20 16.53
C SER A 2 11.90 19.61 17.79
N GLY A 3 10.60 19.29 17.80
CA GLY A 3 9.97 18.72 19.00
C GLY A 3 10.76 17.53 19.58
N VAL A 4 11.38 16.73 18.71
CA VAL A 4 12.32 15.65 19.08
C VAL A 4 13.52 16.14 19.89
N PHE A 5 14.23 17.20 19.48
CA PHE A 5 15.37 17.71 20.26
C PHE A 5 14.94 18.22 21.63
N VAL A 6 13.78 18.86 21.72
CA VAL A 6 13.21 19.32 23.00
C VAL A 6 12.90 18.12 23.89
N LEU A 7 12.29 17.06 23.35
CA LEU A 7 12.01 15.83 24.08
C LEU A 7 13.30 15.13 24.54
N LEU A 8 14.30 15.01 23.67
CA LEU A 8 15.58 14.38 23.99
C LEU A 8 16.38 15.15 25.05
N THR A 9 16.23 16.48 25.12
CA THR A 9 16.98 17.33 26.06
C THR A 9 16.25 17.57 27.38
N LEU A 10 14.95 17.90 27.35
CA LEU A 10 14.18 18.20 28.57
C LEU A 10 13.79 16.96 29.35
N THR A 11 13.46 15.85 28.67
CA THR A 11 12.98 14.65 29.37
C THR A 11 14.00 14.12 30.39
N PRO A 12 15.31 13.96 30.05
CA PRO A 12 16.32 13.57 31.02
C PRO A 12 16.48 14.57 32.18
N VAL A 13 16.34 15.87 31.93
CA VAL A 13 16.43 16.89 32.99
C VAL A 13 15.37 16.66 34.07
N PHE A 14 14.11 16.42 33.67
CA PHE A 14 13.00 16.24 34.61
C PHE A 14 12.93 14.84 35.22
N THR A 15 13.34 13.81 34.48
CA THR A 15 13.16 12.40 34.88
C THR A 15 14.42 11.75 35.46
N TRP A 16 15.60 12.32 35.19
CA TRP A 16 16.89 11.86 35.69
C TRP A 16 17.57 12.86 36.64
N GLU A 17 17.93 14.05 36.13
CA GLU A 17 18.76 15.01 36.88
C GLU A 17 18.04 15.58 38.11
N LEU A 18 16.81 16.03 37.93
CA LEU A 18 16.03 16.68 38.98
C LEU A 18 15.68 15.71 40.13
N PRO A 19 15.28 14.44 39.88
CA PRO A 19 15.09 13.45 40.95
C PRO A 19 16.37 13.06 41.70
N ILE A 20 17.54 13.05 41.03
CA ILE A 20 18.81 12.78 41.69
C ILE A 20 19.20 13.94 42.60
N PHE A 21 19.05 15.17 42.12
CA PHE A 21 19.37 16.39 42.88
C PHE A 21 18.46 16.55 44.12
N LEU A 22 17.16 16.29 43.97
CA LEU A 22 16.17 16.44 45.05
C LEU A 22 16.01 15.19 45.93
N ARG A 23 16.87 14.17 45.78
CA ARG A 23 16.80 12.91 46.53
C ARG A 23 16.79 13.12 48.05
N SER A 24 17.44 14.17 48.54
CA SER A 24 17.52 14.52 49.97
C SER A 24 16.22 15.06 50.57
N ARG A 25 15.25 15.50 49.74
CA ARG A 25 13.98 16.09 50.20
C ARG A 25 12.88 15.08 50.56
N GLY A 26 13.17 13.78 50.47
CA GLY A 26 12.30 12.70 50.95
C GLY A 26 11.03 12.43 50.12
N GLY A 27 10.45 11.24 50.30
CA GLY A 27 9.14 10.88 49.73
C GLY A 27 9.15 10.43 48.26
N ILE A 28 8.62 11.26 47.36
CA ILE A 28 8.43 10.95 45.93
C ILE A 28 9.76 10.99 45.17
N TRP A 29 10.60 11.98 45.46
CA TRP A 29 11.92 12.15 44.83
C TRP A 29 12.86 10.97 45.07
N GLN A 30 12.80 10.38 46.27
CA GLN A 30 13.57 9.19 46.60
C GLN A 30 13.08 7.93 45.85
N ARG A 31 11.79 7.83 45.53
CA ARG A 31 11.23 6.75 44.70
C ARG A 31 11.58 6.92 43.23
N MET A 32 11.51 8.15 42.72
CA MET A 32 11.89 8.49 41.34
C MET A 32 13.39 8.30 41.12
N SER A 33 14.25 8.75 42.05
CA SER A 33 15.71 8.61 41.92
C SER A 33 16.17 7.14 41.88
N ARG A 34 15.45 6.23 42.55
CA ARG A 34 15.76 4.78 42.54
C ARG A 34 15.57 4.12 41.18
N HIS A 35 14.70 4.67 40.34
CA HIS A 35 14.37 4.13 39.02
C HIS A 35 14.56 5.18 37.91
N ALA A 36 15.42 6.17 38.14
CA ALA A 36 15.59 7.34 37.27
C ALA A 36 15.87 6.94 35.81
N SER A 37 16.78 5.98 35.59
CA SER A 37 17.10 5.47 34.25
C SER A 37 15.89 4.88 33.55
N ARG A 38 15.20 3.94 34.20
CA ARG A 38 14.01 3.29 33.65
C ARG A 38 12.89 4.29 33.37
N ASN A 39 12.65 5.21 34.30
CA ASN A 39 11.61 6.23 34.15
C ASN A 39 11.93 7.19 32.99
N THR A 40 13.20 7.53 32.78
CA THR A 40 13.63 8.36 31.66
C THR A 40 13.34 7.69 30.32
N PHE A 41 13.70 6.41 30.16
CA PHE A 41 13.37 5.64 28.96
C PHE A 41 11.86 5.51 28.72
N ALA A 42 11.08 5.26 29.78
CA ALA A 42 9.63 5.18 29.70
C ALA A 42 9.00 6.48 29.19
N TRP A 43 9.34 7.60 29.85
CA TRP A 43 8.79 8.90 29.51
C TRP A 43 9.25 9.38 28.14
N LEU A 44 10.53 9.18 27.81
CA LEU A 44 11.07 9.60 26.52
C LEU A 44 10.41 8.81 25.37
N GLY A 45 10.28 7.50 25.49
CA GLY A 45 9.57 6.68 24.49
C GLY A 45 8.08 7.04 24.40
N SER A 46 7.39 7.22 25.53
CA SER A 46 5.97 7.60 25.51
C SER A 46 5.74 8.99 24.92
N LEU A 47 6.58 9.97 25.26
CA LEU A 47 6.50 11.31 24.70
C LEU A 47 6.84 11.32 23.21
N LEU A 48 7.79 10.48 22.76
CA LEU A 48 8.06 10.32 21.33
C LEU A 48 6.85 9.73 20.59
N LEU A 49 6.22 8.66 21.09
CA LEU A 49 5.01 8.10 20.48
C LEU A 49 3.84 9.10 20.46
N VAL A 50 3.65 9.83 21.55
CA VAL A 50 2.63 10.89 21.62
C VAL A 50 2.96 12.00 20.62
N TRP A 51 4.23 12.34 20.47
CA TRP A 51 4.69 13.35 19.51
C TRP A 51 4.49 12.89 18.06
N THR A 52 4.78 11.63 17.73
CA THR A 52 4.55 11.10 16.38
C THR A 52 3.06 10.96 16.07
N VAL A 53 2.21 10.54 17.01
CA VAL A 53 0.79 10.28 16.72
C VAL A 53 -0.11 11.52 16.89
N LEU A 54 0.04 12.29 17.98
CA LEU A 54 -0.94 13.32 18.37
C LEU A 54 -0.52 14.76 18.05
N PHE A 55 0.78 15.06 17.99
CA PHE A 55 1.26 16.44 17.82
C PHE A 55 1.63 16.81 16.38
N ALA A 56 0.97 16.20 15.39
CA ALA A 56 1.27 16.48 13.99
C ALA A 56 1.02 17.95 13.61
N GLY A 57 -0.12 18.52 14.01
CA GLY A 57 -0.51 19.90 13.65
C GLY A 57 0.09 21.02 14.50
N VAL A 58 0.81 20.71 15.58
CA VAL A 58 1.34 21.72 16.53
C VAL A 58 2.86 21.89 16.40
N ASP A 59 3.57 20.95 15.79
CA ASP A 59 5.02 21.04 15.60
C ASP A 59 5.35 21.91 14.36
N PRO A 60 6.02 23.07 14.53
CA PRO A 60 6.38 23.95 13.42
C PRO A 60 7.33 23.32 12.39
N VAL A 61 8.08 22.28 12.79
CA VAL A 61 8.94 21.53 11.85
C VAL A 61 8.11 20.57 11.03
N ARG A 62 7.13 19.90 11.65
CA ARG A 62 6.29 18.92 10.98
C ARG A 62 5.23 19.56 10.09
N GLY A 63 4.70 20.72 10.50
CA GLY A 63 3.81 21.53 9.66
C GLY A 63 4.50 22.09 8.41
N ASN A 64 5.83 22.10 8.37
CA ASN A 64 6.63 22.49 7.20
C ASN A 64 7.21 21.29 6.44
N MET A 65 6.98 20.05 6.89
CA MET A 65 7.37 18.85 6.14
C MET A 65 6.22 18.46 5.24
N THR A 66 6.46 18.42 3.94
CA THR A 66 5.53 17.78 3.01
C THR A 66 5.45 16.29 3.37
N PRO A 67 4.25 15.70 3.43
CA PRO A 67 4.11 14.26 3.63
C PRO A 67 4.70 13.50 2.44
N ASP A 68 5.99 13.15 2.52
CA ASP A 68 6.68 12.35 1.51
C ASP A 68 7.03 10.95 2.03
N GLU A 69 7.32 10.03 1.11
CA GLU A 69 7.64 8.63 1.43
C GLU A 69 8.79 8.52 2.46
N LEU A 70 9.81 9.37 2.34
CA LEU A 70 10.96 9.40 3.24
C LEU A 70 10.56 9.82 4.66
N SER A 71 9.68 10.81 4.80
CA SER A 71 9.17 11.26 6.10
C SER A 71 8.38 10.16 6.80
N PHE A 72 7.56 9.40 6.06
CA PHE A 72 6.84 8.25 6.61
C PHE A 72 7.78 7.12 7.04
N ILE A 73 8.80 6.79 6.25
CA ILE A 73 9.80 5.77 6.62
C ILE A 73 10.53 6.18 7.92
N LEU A 74 10.97 7.44 8.01
CA LEU A 74 11.65 7.96 9.20
C LEU A 74 10.74 7.93 10.43
N LEU A 75 9.47 8.32 10.26
CA LEU A 75 8.46 8.33 11.31
C LEU A 75 8.21 6.92 11.83
N GLY A 76 8.00 5.94 10.94
CA GLY A 76 7.82 4.54 11.33
C GLY A 76 9.01 3.98 12.11
N LEU A 77 10.24 4.29 11.70
CA LEU A 77 11.45 3.90 12.44
C LEU A 77 11.51 4.53 13.84
N VAL A 78 11.16 5.82 13.95
CA VAL A 78 11.11 6.52 15.24
C VAL A 78 10.04 5.93 16.15
N GLU A 79 8.88 5.58 15.62
CA GLU A 79 7.81 4.93 16.39
C GLU A 79 8.24 3.58 16.92
N VAL A 80 8.82 2.73 16.07
CA VAL A 80 9.36 1.42 16.47
C VAL A 80 10.38 1.59 17.58
N PHE A 81 11.33 2.53 17.42
CA PHE A 81 12.33 2.81 18.43
C PHE A 81 11.71 3.30 19.75
N ALA A 82 10.74 4.20 19.69
CA ALA A 82 10.02 4.72 20.84
C ALA A 82 9.24 3.64 21.59
N GLY A 83 8.56 2.74 20.86
CA GLY A 83 7.89 1.58 21.44
C GLY A 83 8.85 0.62 22.13
N VAL A 84 10.02 0.35 21.54
CA VAL A 84 11.06 -0.46 22.19
C VAL A 84 11.57 0.20 23.47
N MET A 85 11.76 1.53 23.49
CA MET A 85 12.12 2.26 24.70
C MET A 85 11.08 2.09 25.80
N VAL A 86 9.80 2.27 25.48
CA VAL A 86 8.67 2.06 26.41
C VAL A 86 8.68 0.64 26.94
N LEU A 87 8.76 -0.36 26.06
CA LEU A 87 8.74 -1.76 26.49
C LEU A 87 9.98 -2.17 27.26
N SER A 88 11.17 -1.65 26.94
CA SER A 88 12.39 -1.91 27.73
C SER A 88 12.24 -1.43 29.17
N SER A 89 11.45 -0.37 29.38
CA SER A 89 11.15 0.18 30.70
C SER A 89 10.00 -0.55 31.42
N LEU A 90 8.99 -1.01 30.68
CA LEU A 90 7.80 -1.69 31.22
C LEU A 90 8.03 -3.18 31.46
N ALA A 91 8.82 -3.85 30.62
CA ALA A 91 9.05 -5.29 30.68
C ALA A 91 9.50 -5.75 32.07
N PRO A 92 10.41 -5.06 32.78
CA PRO A 92 10.73 -5.40 34.16
C PRO A 92 9.56 -5.44 35.14
N MET A 93 8.59 -4.52 34.99
CA MET A 93 7.42 -4.44 35.85
C MET A 93 6.42 -5.55 35.54
N VAL A 94 6.16 -5.79 34.26
CA VAL A 94 5.28 -6.88 33.80
C VAL A 94 5.83 -8.24 34.25
N VAL A 95 7.14 -8.43 34.13
CA VAL A 95 7.85 -9.61 34.62
C VAL A 95 7.71 -9.78 36.14
N ALA A 96 7.92 -8.74 36.91
CA ALA A 96 7.79 -8.80 38.37
C ALA A 96 6.36 -9.10 38.81
N TYR A 97 5.36 -8.61 38.05
CA TYR A 97 3.96 -8.90 38.26
C TYR A 97 3.62 -10.37 37.92
N LEU A 98 4.02 -10.85 36.74
CA LEU A 98 3.83 -12.24 36.30
C LEU A 98 4.52 -13.24 37.24
N GLY A 99 5.71 -12.92 37.73
CA GLY A 99 6.44 -13.74 38.70
C GLY A 99 5.74 -13.88 40.06
N ARG A 100 4.83 -12.96 40.40
CA ARG A 100 3.98 -13.03 41.62
C ARG A 100 2.65 -13.74 41.38
N SER A 101 2.27 -14.00 40.13
CA SER A 101 1.03 -14.69 39.79
C SER A 101 1.06 -16.15 40.25
N ARG A 102 0.12 -16.52 41.13
CA ARG A 102 -0.02 -17.88 41.68
C ARG A 102 -0.26 -18.93 40.59
N LEU A 103 -0.83 -18.56 39.45
CA LEU A 103 -1.20 -19.50 38.39
C LEU A 103 0.04 -20.03 37.64
N LEU A 104 0.98 -19.13 37.31
CA LEU A 104 2.23 -19.46 36.62
C LEU A 104 3.23 -20.16 37.56
N THR A 105 3.34 -19.70 38.81
CA THR A 105 4.23 -20.33 39.81
C THR A 105 3.77 -21.73 40.21
N LYS A 106 2.45 -22.01 40.23
CA LYS A 106 1.92 -23.34 40.58
C LYS A 106 2.16 -24.39 39.49
N ARG A 107 2.16 -24.01 38.20
CA ARG A 107 2.29 -24.94 37.06
C ARG A 107 3.73 -25.13 36.58
N MET A 108 4.55 -24.08 36.63
CA MET A 108 5.91 -24.08 36.08
C MET A 108 7.02 -23.94 37.15
N GLY A 109 6.67 -23.90 38.44
CA GLY A 109 7.62 -23.93 39.56
C GLY A 109 8.59 -22.73 39.61
N PRO A 110 9.77 -22.86 40.26
CA PRO A 110 10.75 -21.78 40.39
C PRO A 110 11.43 -21.37 39.07
N THR A 111 11.20 -22.14 38.00
CA THR A 111 11.82 -21.97 36.68
C THR A 111 11.49 -20.64 36.01
N VAL A 112 10.25 -20.16 36.14
CA VAL A 112 9.81 -18.89 35.54
C VAL A 112 10.48 -17.70 36.24
N SER A 113 10.59 -17.75 37.56
CA SER A 113 11.23 -16.67 38.33
C SER A 113 12.73 -16.56 38.03
N VAL A 114 13.41 -17.70 37.79
CA VAL A 114 14.83 -17.72 37.39
C VAL A 114 15.01 -17.27 35.93
N ALA A 115 14.13 -17.70 35.02
CA ALA A 115 14.15 -17.30 33.62
C ALA A 115 14.07 -15.78 33.44
N LEU A 116 13.18 -15.16 34.20
CA LEU A 116 12.85 -13.75 34.08
C LEU A 116 13.84 -12.83 34.83
N ALA A 117 14.70 -13.39 35.68
CA ALA A 117 15.70 -12.62 36.43
C ALA A 117 16.82 -12.05 35.53
N HIS A 118 17.10 -12.68 34.39
CA HIS A 118 18.24 -12.31 33.55
C HIS A 118 17.95 -11.12 32.59
N PRO A 119 16.79 -11.04 31.91
CA PRO A 119 16.39 -9.83 31.17
C PRO A 119 16.39 -8.56 32.04
N LEU A 120 16.03 -8.71 33.32
CA LEU A 120 16.06 -7.63 34.31
C LEU A 120 17.47 -7.11 34.58
N ALA A 121 18.49 -7.95 34.47
CA ALA A 121 19.87 -7.61 34.81
C ALA A 121 20.64 -6.96 33.65
N ASN A 122 20.27 -7.25 32.40
CA ASN A 122 20.97 -6.78 31.19
C ASN A 122 20.00 -6.08 30.20
N PRO A 123 19.41 -4.93 30.59
CA PRO A 123 18.32 -4.30 29.85
C PRO A 123 18.71 -3.86 28.42
N ILE A 124 19.96 -3.44 28.21
CA ILE A 124 20.43 -3.00 26.89
C ILE A 124 20.41 -4.16 25.88
N ARG A 125 20.88 -5.35 26.27
CA ARG A 125 20.89 -6.53 25.40
C ARG A 125 19.45 -6.92 25.03
N THR A 126 18.55 -6.89 26.01
CA THR A 126 17.14 -7.18 25.81
C THR A 126 16.49 -6.17 24.87
N ALA A 127 16.76 -4.87 25.03
CA ALA A 127 16.24 -3.83 24.16
C ALA A 127 16.70 -3.98 22.70
N VAL A 128 17.96 -4.32 22.46
CA VAL A 128 18.48 -4.56 21.09
C VAL A 128 17.76 -5.72 20.41
N VAL A 129 17.52 -6.82 21.12
CA VAL A 129 16.81 -7.99 20.57
C VAL A 129 15.34 -7.64 20.28
N MET A 130 14.69 -6.90 21.17
CA MET A 130 13.32 -6.41 20.96
C MET A 130 13.23 -5.46 19.78
N ALA A 131 14.20 -4.55 19.62
CA ALA A 131 14.27 -3.63 18.49
C ALA A 131 14.38 -4.39 17.17
N MET A 132 15.24 -5.39 17.09
CA MET A 132 15.42 -6.17 15.87
C MET A 132 14.13 -6.89 15.44
N PHE A 133 13.42 -7.52 16.37
CA PHE A 133 12.10 -8.10 16.07
C PHE A 133 11.06 -7.04 15.73
N SER A 134 11.02 -5.97 16.50
CA SER A 134 10.02 -4.94 16.29
C SER A 134 10.17 -4.29 14.94
N ILE A 135 11.40 -3.98 14.50
CA ILE A 135 11.68 -3.38 13.19
C ILE A 135 11.31 -4.36 12.08
N THR A 136 11.76 -5.61 12.16
CA THR A 136 11.50 -6.60 11.10
C THR A 136 10.01 -6.93 10.97
N VAL A 137 9.32 -7.15 12.09
CA VAL A 137 7.87 -7.40 12.09
C VAL A 137 7.10 -6.17 11.65
N PHE A 138 7.50 -4.97 12.10
CA PHE A 138 6.91 -3.72 11.63
C PHE A 138 7.01 -3.61 10.12
N SER A 139 8.20 -3.77 9.55
CA SER A 139 8.42 -3.64 8.11
C SER A 139 7.60 -4.65 7.30
N VAL A 140 7.54 -5.91 7.73
CA VAL A 140 6.74 -6.94 7.04
C VAL A 140 5.24 -6.62 7.10
N VAL A 141 4.72 -6.24 8.28
CA VAL A 141 3.29 -5.96 8.44
C VAL A 141 2.89 -4.69 7.71
N VAL A 142 3.71 -3.63 7.74
CA VAL A 142 3.44 -2.39 6.99
C VAL A 142 3.46 -2.65 5.49
N LEU A 143 4.46 -3.36 4.97
CA LEU A 143 4.51 -3.65 3.54
C LEU A 143 3.34 -4.55 3.12
N SER A 144 3.01 -5.58 3.90
CA SER A 144 1.87 -6.44 3.59
C SER A 144 0.55 -5.68 3.66
N GLY A 145 0.40 -4.73 4.60
CA GLY A 145 -0.77 -3.87 4.69
C GLY A 145 -0.87 -2.92 3.50
N TYR A 146 0.25 -2.35 3.07
CA TYR A 146 0.33 -1.58 1.84
C TYR A 146 -0.10 -2.42 0.63
N THR A 147 0.41 -3.64 0.50
CA THR A 147 0.04 -4.55 -0.60
C THR A 147 -1.46 -4.84 -0.62
N GLU A 148 -2.07 -5.14 0.53
CA GLU A 148 -3.52 -5.40 0.60
C GLU A 148 -4.37 -4.14 0.33
N GLN A 149 -3.93 -2.97 0.80
CA GLN A 149 -4.62 -1.71 0.50
C GLN A 149 -4.51 -1.35 -0.98
N PHE A 150 -3.34 -1.57 -1.59
CA PHE A 150 -3.11 -1.38 -3.01
C PHE A 150 -3.97 -2.33 -3.84
N ASP A 151 -4.07 -3.61 -3.47
CA ASP A 151 -4.92 -4.60 -4.15
C ASP A 151 -6.41 -4.20 -4.12
N ASN A 152 -6.88 -3.72 -2.96
CA ASN A 152 -8.25 -3.23 -2.82
C ASN A 152 -8.50 -1.96 -3.67
N TYR A 153 -7.56 -1.02 -3.69
CA TYR A 153 -7.66 0.20 -4.51
C TYR A 153 -7.58 -0.09 -6.01
N SER A 154 -6.69 -0.99 -6.42
CA SER A 154 -6.50 -1.32 -7.83
C SER A 154 -7.65 -2.15 -8.40
N SER A 155 -8.32 -2.98 -7.58
CA SER A 155 -9.50 -3.71 -8.06
C SER A 155 -10.70 -2.79 -8.36
N SER A 156 -10.94 -1.73 -7.56
CA SER A 156 -11.93 -0.70 -7.92
C SER A 156 -11.50 0.11 -9.15
N PHE A 157 -10.20 0.32 -9.33
CA PHE A 157 -9.67 1.03 -10.49
C PHE A 157 -9.89 0.26 -11.81
N VAL A 158 -9.86 -1.08 -11.79
CA VAL A 158 -10.21 -1.91 -12.96
C VAL A 158 -11.66 -1.67 -13.38
N GLU A 159 -12.59 -1.66 -12.41
CA GLU A 159 -14.02 -1.40 -12.65
C GLU A 159 -14.24 -0.02 -13.29
N GLU A 160 -13.63 1.01 -12.71
CA GLU A 160 -13.73 2.38 -13.18
C GLU A 160 -13.09 2.55 -14.57
N THR A 161 -12.00 1.85 -14.86
CA THR A 161 -11.34 1.96 -16.18
C THR A 161 -12.18 1.32 -17.29
N GLU A 162 -12.78 0.15 -17.01
CA GLU A 162 -13.60 -0.59 -17.98
C GLU A 162 -14.87 0.21 -18.33
N GLY A 163 -15.49 0.86 -17.32
CA GLY A 163 -16.74 1.56 -17.51
C GLY A 163 -17.78 0.63 -18.16
N GLU A 164 -18.42 1.09 -19.22
CA GLU A 164 -19.41 0.30 -19.96
C GLU A 164 -18.81 -0.53 -21.12
N PHE A 165 -17.52 -0.40 -21.42
CA PHE A 165 -16.88 -1.07 -22.56
C PHE A 165 -15.81 -2.09 -22.12
N GLU A 166 -15.83 -3.30 -22.67
CA GLU A 166 -14.86 -4.34 -22.31
C GLU A 166 -13.66 -4.40 -23.25
N LEU A 167 -13.89 -4.15 -24.55
CA LEU A 167 -12.86 -4.28 -25.57
C LEU A 167 -12.51 -2.94 -26.19
N MET A 168 -11.23 -2.79 -26.49
CA MET A 168 -10.71 -1.67 -27.24
C MET A 168 -9.91 -2.19 -28.44
N LEU A 169 -10.39 -1.88 -29.64
CA LEU A 169 -9.62 -2.04 -30.87
C LEU A 169 -8.83 -0.76 -31.07
N THR A 170 -7.54 -0.85 -31.34
CA THR A 170 -6.70 0.32 -31.61
C THR A 170 -5.82 0.15 -32.84
N SER A 171 -5.64 1.24 -33.59
CA SER A 171 -4.72 1.33 -34.71
C SER A 171 -4.03 2.70 -34.76
N SER A 172 -3.01 2.82 -35.60
CA SER A 172 -2.28 4.07 -35.84
C SER A 172 -3.03 5.00 -36.80
N ARG A 173 -2.84 6.33 -36.67
CA ARG A 173 -3.38 7.29 -37.66
C ARG A 173 -2.84 7.06 -39.08
N ALA A 174 -1.67 6.45 -39.22
CA ALA A 174 -1.07 6.13 -40.52
C ALA A 174 -1.77 4.96 -41.23
N ARG A 175 -2.51 4.14 -40.48
CA ARG A 175 -3.33 3.02 -40.97
C ARG A 175 -4.65 3.00 -40.19
N PRO A 176 -5.55 3.96 -40.44
CA PRO A 176 -6.79 4.07 -39.68
C PRO A 176 -7.64 2.81 -39.82
N ILE A 177 -8.50 2.59 -38.83
CA ILE A 177 -9.44 1.47 -38.86
C ILE A 177 -10.48 1.73 -39.97
N GLU A 178 -10.73 0.73 -40.82
CA GLU A 178 -11.73 0.77 -41.90
C GLU A 178 -12.93 -0.16 -41.60
N LEU A 179 -13.38 -0.15 -40.33
CA LEU A 179 -14.54 -0.91 -39.88
C LEU A 179 -15.73 0.04 -39.67
N SER A 180 -16.93 -0.47 -39.95
CA SER A 180 -18.18 0.27 -39.75
C SER A 180 -18.59 0.29 -38.27
N ALA A 181 -19.54 1.14 -37.89
CA ALA A 181 -20.18 1.09 -36.57
C ALA A 181 -21.08 -0.14 -36.37
N ASP A 182 -21.37 -0.91 -37.43
CA ASP A 182 -22.16 -2.13 -37.36
C ASP A 182 -21.23 -3.36 -37.32
N PRO A 183 -21.15 -4.08 -36.18
CA PRO A 183 -20.33 -5.29 -36.06
C PRO A 183 -20.66 -6.37 -37.10
N GLY A 184 -21.91 -6.44 -37.56
CA GLY A 184 -22.34 -7.40 -38.58
C GLY A 184 -21.63 -7.22 -39.93
N GLN A 185 -21.03 -6.05 -40.16
CA GLN A 185 -20.29 -5.74 -41.38
C GLN A 185 -18.79 -5.99 -41.27
N TRP A 186 -18.28 -6.38 -40.10
CA TRP A 186 -16.85 -6.60 -39.90
C TRP A 186 -16.34 -7.89 -40.58
N ALA A 187 -17.26 -8.70 -41.12
CA ALA A 187 -16.97 -9.96 -41.81
C ALA A 187 -16.19 -10.99 -40.96
N ILE A 188 -16.52 -11.05 -39.67
CA ILE A 188 -15.85 -11.87 -38.65
C ILE A 188 -16.66 -13.13 -38.40
N ASN A 189 -15.98 -14.28 -38.31
CA ASN A 189 -16.62 -15.55 -38.02
C ASN A 189 -16.69 -15.84 -36.51
N SER A 190 -17.55 -15.12 -35.78
CA SER A 190 -17.77 -15.33 -34.34
C SER A 190 -19.25 -15.41 -34.01
N SER A 191 -19.62 -16.35 -33.14
CA SER A 191 -20.98 -16.43 -32.60
C SER A 191 -21.31 -15.30 -31.63
N LEU A 192 -20.29 -14.58 -31.14
CA LEU A 192 -20.43 -13.51 -30.16
C LEU A 192 -20.69 -12.14 -30.82
N VAL A 193 -20.70 -12.05 -32.16
CA VAL A 193 -21.02 -10.79 -32.86
C VAL A 193 -22.45 -10.34 -32.54
N ASP A 194 -23.37 -11.29 -32.42
CA ASP A 194 -24.77 -11.02 -32.05
C ASP A 194 -24.93 -10.60 -30.57
N ASP A 195 -23.91 -10.85 -29.73
CA ASP A 195 -23.88 -10.48 -28.31
C ASP A 195 -23.23 -9.11 -28.07
N ILE A 196 -22.76 -8.42 -29.12
CA ILE A 196 -22.25 -7.04 -29.03
C ILE A 196 -23.43 -6.09 -28.84
N ASP A 197 -23.47 -5.40 -27.70
CA ASP A 197 -24.54 -4.47 -27.33
C ASP A 197 -24.33 -3.09 -27.97
N ALA A 198 -23.08 -2.60 -27.94
CA ALA A 198 -22.74 -1.29 -28.47
C ALA A 198 -21.31 -1.24 -29.03
N THR A 199 -21.10 -0.36 -30.00
CA THR A 199 -19.77 0.03 -30.46
C THR A 199 -19.61 1.53 -30.51
N GLY A 200 -18.55 2.05 -29.91
CA GLY A 200 -18.20 3.47 -29.95
C GLY A 200 -17.00 3.74 -30.83
N LEU A 201 -17.18 4.53 -31.89
CA LEU A 201 -16.11 4.94 -32.79
C LEU A 201 -15.40 6.18 -32.25
N VAL A 202 -14.06 6.11 -32.15
CA VAL A 202 -13.25 7.24 -31.66
C VAL A 202 -12.15 7.62 -32.64
N TYR A 203 -12.29 8.83 -33.17
CA TYR A 203 -11.41 9.48 -34.11
C TYR A 203 -10.33 10.24 -33.37
N ARG A 204 -9.09 10.16 -33.86
CA ARG A 204 -7.95 10.87 -33.28
C ARG A 204 -7.45 11.93 -34.23
N SER A 205 -7.20 13.11 -33.67
CA SER A 205 -6.37 14.15 -34.26
C SER A 205 -5.42 14.76 -33.23
N GLU A 206 -4.63 15.74 -33.65
CA GLU A 206 -3.73 16.54 -32.83
C GLU A 206 -4.07 18.01 -33.05
N ALA A 207 -4.12 18.80 -31.97
CA ALA A 207 -4.35 20.24 -31.98
C ALA A 207 -3.40 20.92 -30.97
N PHE A 208 -3.12 22.21 -31.13
CA PHE A 208 -2.63 23.02 -30.03
C PHE A 208 -3.81 23.43 -29.16
N LEU A 209 -3.68 23.21 -27.86
CA LEU A 209 -4.51 23.83 -26.83
C LEU A 209 -3.89 25.19 -26.52
N GLU A 210 -4.70 26.25 -26.62
CA GLU A 210 -4.33 27.62 -26.24
C GLU A 210 -5.23 28.09 -25.09
N ASP A 211 -4.60 28.45 -23.97
CA ASP A 211 -5.27 28.89 -22.75
C ASP A 211 -5.52 30.42 -22.74
N ALA A 212 -6.01 30.93 -21.62
CA ALA A 212 -6.26 32.37 -21.45
C ALA A 212 -4.96 33.21 -21.47
N GLU A 213 -3.81 32.64 -21.12
CA GLU A 213 -2.50 33.28 -21.13
C GLU A 213 -1.80 33.22 -22.51
N GLN A 214 -2.46 32.58 -23.50
CA GLN A 214 -1.96 32.34 -24.86
C GLN A 214 -0.78 31.37 -24.91
N GLU A 215 -0.60 30.54 -23.87
CA GLU A 215 0.34 29.43 -23.89
C GLU A 215 -0.21 28.30 -24.78
N ARG A 216 0.66 27.70 -25.58
CA ARG A 216 0.28 26.66 -26.55
C ARG A 216 0.95 25.34 -26.25
N THR A 217 0.14 24.31 -26.07
CA THR A 217 0.64 22.94 -25.88
C THR A 217 0.01 22.01 -26.91
N PRO A 218 0.81 21.25 -27.69
CA PRO A 218 0.26 20.25 -28.59
C PRO A 218 -0.37 19.11 -27.78
N TYR A 219 -1.58 18.72 -28.14
CA TYR A 219 -2.33 17.69 -27.45
C TYR A 219 -3.22 16.87 -28.39
N ILE A 220 -3.75 15.77 -27.89
CA ILE A 220 -4.58 14.83 -28.65
C ILE A 220 -6.04 15.27 -28.58
N LEU A 221 -6.71 15.32 -29.75
CA LEU A 221 -8.15 15.45 -29.84
C LEU A 221 -8.79 14.08 -30.08
N ARG A 222 -9.92 13.82 -29.42
CA ARG A 222 -10.73 12.61 -29.57
C ARG A 222 -12.15 12.98 -29.96
N GLY A 223 -12.50 12.62 -31.19
CA GLY A 223 -13.85 12.74 -31.73
C GLY A 223 -14.62 11.46 -31.44
N PHE A 224 -15.75 11.53 -30.75
CA PHE A 224 -16.54 10.34 -30.42
C PHE A 224 -17.94 10.39 -31.04
N ASP A 225 -18.47 9.22 -31.40
CA ASP A 225 -19.74 9.08 -32.10
C ASP A 225 -20.94 8.81 -31.14
N SER A 226 -22.11 8.50 -31.71
CA SER A 226 -23.33 8.18 -30.94
C SER A 226 -23.15 6.94 -30.11
N GLY A 227 -22.61 5.87 -30.71
CA GLY A 227 -22.52 4.59 -30.03
C GLY A 227 -21.68 4.70 -28.77
N PHE A 228 -20.64 5.54 -28.80
CA PHE A 228 -19.86 5.87 -27.62
C PHE A 228 -20.65 6.66 -26.57
N ALA A 229 -21.32 7.74 -26.98
CA ALA A 229 -22.02 8.65 -26.07
C ALA A 229 -23.29 8.04 -25.44
N ASP A 230 -24.07 7.32 -26.23
CA ASP A 230 -25.34 6.70 -25.82
C ASP A 230 -25.11 5.56 -24.82
N HIS A 231 -23.94 4.93 -24.87
CA HIS A 231 -23.52 3.87 -23.97
C HIS A 231 -22.67 4.39 -22.79
N GLY A 232 -22.76 5.69 -22.47
CA GLY A 232 -22.15 6.27 -21.27
C GLY A 232 -20.70 6.70 -21.39
N GLY A 233 -20.05 6.46 -22.52
CA GLY A 233 -18.67 6.88 -22.78
C GLY A 233 -17.67 6.33 -21.75
N LEU A 234 -16.69 7.15 -21.41
CA LEU A 234 -15.76 6.86 -20.31
C LEU A 234 -16.21 7.58 -19.03
N PRO A 235 -15.94 7.01 -17.85
CA PRO A 235 -16.37 7.62 -16.59
C PRO A 235 -15.77 9.01 -16.33
N LEU A 236 -16.57 9.84 -15.66
CA LEU A 236 -16.29 11.25 -15.42
C LEU A 236 -16.07 11.52 -13.92
N HIS A 237 -15.00 12.24 -13.59
CA HIS A 237 -14.69 12.64 -12.22
C HIS A 237 -15.59 13.77 -11.75
N ASP A 238 -15.68 14.83 -12.56
CA ASP A 238 -16.51 16.00 -12.28
C ASP A 238 -16.97 16.67 -13.57
N TRP A 239 -18.16 17.27 -13.54
CA TRP A 239 -18.72 17.96 -14.70
C TRP A 239 -19.77 18.99 -14.31
N ASP A 240 -20.03 19.92 -15.22
CA ASP A 240 -21.07 20.91 -15.03
C ASP A 240 -22.47 20.27 -15.17
N ARG A 241 -23.18 20.24 -14.04
CA ARG A 241 -24.53 19.66 -13.93
C ARG A 241 -25.57 20.35 -14.81
N GLN A 242 -25.27 21.52 -15.39
CA GLN A 242 -26.14 22.15 -16.38
C GLN A 242 -26.22 21.37 -17.71
N TYR A 243 -25.20 20.55 -18.01
CA TYR A 243 -25.13 19.75 -19.25
C TYR A 243 -25.64 18.32 -19.09
N GLY A 244 -25.93 17.87 -17.87
CA GLY A 244 -26.49 16.54 -17.60
C GLY A 244 -26.42 16.17 -16.13
N GLN A 245 -27.41 15.41 -15.67
CA GLN A 245 -27.41 14.84 -14.31
C GLN A 245 -26.70 13.48 -14.26
N SER A 246 -26.65 12.76 -15.39
CA SER A 246 -25.89 11.51 -15.57
C SER A 246 -24.76 11.67 -16.58
N GLU A 247 -23.77 10.77 -16.55
CA GLU A 247 -22.64 10.77 -17.50
C GLU A 247 -23.12 10.65 -18.95
N VAL A 248 -24.07 9.74 -19.21
CA VAL A 248 -24.70 9.55 -20.53
C VAL A 248 -25.29 10.86 -21.07
N GLU A 249 -25.97 11.64 -20.21
CA GLU A 249 -26.54 12.94 -20.60
C GLU A 249 -25.45 13.96 -20.95
N VAL A 250 -24.32 13.96 -20.23
CA VAL A 250 -23.19 14.87 -20.46
C VAL A 250 -22.48 14.52 -21.76
N TRP A 251 -22.14 13.25 -21.98
CA TRP A 251 -21.53 12.77 -23.22
C TRP A 251 -22.39 13.13 -24.44
N ASN A 252 -23.70 12.94 -24.33
CA ASN A 252 -24.65 13.33 -25.37
C ASN A 252 -24.74 14.86 -25.56
N SER A 253 -24.73 15.64 -24.48
CA SER A 253 -24.70 17.11 -24.57
C SER A 253 -23.43 17.62 -25.25
N VAL A 254 -22.27 17.04 -24.94
CA VAL A 254 -20.97 17.41 -25.52
C VAL A 254 -20.90 17.02 -27.00
N ARG A 255 -21.49 15.89 -27.39
CA ARG A 255 -21.57 15.49 -28.80
C ARG A 255 -22.48 16.39 -29.63
N ASN A 256 -23.66 16.72 -29.09
CA ASN A 256 -24.66 17.51 -29.81
C ASN A 256 -24.34 19.01 -29.84
N ARG A 257 -23.35 19.45 -29.06
CA ARG A 257 -22.92 20.85 -29.00
C ARG A 257 -21.53 21.02 -29.59
N GLU A 258 -21.41 22.06 -30.38
CA GLU A 258 -20.17 22.37 -31.09
C GLU A 258 -19.12 23.13 -30.26
N ASP A 259 -19.51 23.57 -29.06
CA ASP A 259 -18.78 24.50 -28.21
C ASP A 259 -18.36 23.89 -26.85
N LEU A 260 -18.54 22.59 -26.66
CA LEU A 260 -18.18 21.90 -25.41
C LEU A 260 -17.08 20.86 -25.62
N VAL A 261 -16.27 20.66 -24.59
CA VAL A 261 -15.28 19.58 -24.51
C VAL A 261 -15.28 18.92 -23.14
N LEU A 262 -14.92 17.64 -23.09
CA LEU A 262 -14.48 16.97 -21.87
C LEU A 262 -12.97 16.83 -21.91
N LEU A 263 -12.31 17.18 -20.81
CA LEU A 263 -10.87 17.06 -20.68
C LEU A 263 -10.51 15.78 -19.95
N ASP A 264 -9.33 15.23 -20.24
CA ASP A 264 -8.80 14.16 -19.40
C ASP A 264 -8.31 14.68 -18.05
N ALA A 265 -8.09 13.77 -17.10
CA ALA A 265 -7.71 14.12 -15.74
C ALA A 265 -6.42 14.95 -15.66
N SER A 266 -5.50 14.88 -16.64
CA SER A 266 -4.20 15.54 -16.54
C SER A 266 -4.26 17.07 -16.39
N PHE A 267 -5.36 17.68 -16.82
CA PHE A 267 -5.62 19.12 -16.74
C PHE A 267 -6.26 19.59 -15.43
N GLY A 268 -6.70 18.65 -14.58
CA GLY A 268 -7.30 18.93 -13.27
C GLY A 268 -6.58 18.24 -12.11
N LEU A 269 -5.43 17.60 -12.37
CA LEU A 269 -4.62 16.97 -11.33
C LEU A 269 -3.82 18.03 -10.56
N GLU A 270 -4.16 18.20 -9.30
CA GLU A 270 -3.39 18.97 -8.33
C GLU A 270 -2.53 18.03 -7.45
N LEU A 271 -1.30 18.44 -7.13
CA LEU A 271 -0.48 17.76 -6.13
C LEU A 271 -1.17 17.87 -4.78
N ALA A 272 -1.54 16.74 -4.19
CA ALA A 272 -2.15 16.66 -2.86
C ALA A 272 -1.31 17.34 -1.75
N THR A 273 -0.02 17.57 -1.98
CA THR A 273 0.89 18.18 -1.00
C THR A 273 0.78 19.69 -0.89
N ASP A 274 0.46 20.39 -1.98
CA ASP A 274 0.50 21.86 -2.04
C ASP A 274 -0.54 22.47 -2.99
N GLY A 275 -1.43 21.66 -3.58
CA GLY A 275 -2.44 22.09 -4.53
C GLY A 275 -1.86 22.63 -5.84
N THR A 276 -0.58 22.36 -6.12
CA THR A 276 0.05 22.81 -7.36
C THR A 276 -0.34 21.91 -8.50
N ASP A 277 -0.64 22.48 -9.67
CA ASP A 277 -0.99 21.69 -10.83
C ASP A 277 0.16 20.75 -11.24
N VAL A 278 -0.17 19.49 -11.48
CA VAL A 278 0.80 18.46 -11.93
C VAL A 278 1.14 18.64 -13.41
N GLY A 279 0.26 19.33 -14.17
CA GLY A 279 0.39 19.61 -15.60
C GLY A 279 0.94 21.01 -15.91
N GLY A 280 1.46 21.20 -17.13
CA GLY A 280 1.91 22.51 -17.61
C GLY A 280 0.76 23.48 -17.95
N LEU A 281 -0.44 22.94 -18.19
CA LEU A 281 -1.69 23.69 -18.36
C LEU A 281 -2.72 23.08 -17.40
N SER A 282 -3.42 23.94 -16.66
CA SER A 282 -4.51 23.56 -15.76
C SER A 282 -5.79 24.30 -16.18
N PHE A 283 -6.92 23.61 -16.11
CA PHE A 283 -8.21 24.15 -16.50
C PHE A 283 -9.25 23.87 -15.41
N SER A 284 -10.23 24.75 -15.30
CA SER A 284 -11.42 24.58 -14.48
C SER A 284 -12.66 24.36 -15.34
N ILE A 285 -13.71 23.77 -14.75
CA ILE A 285 -15.02 23.65 -15.42
C ILE A 285 -15.54 25.06 -15.75
N GLY A 286 -15.94 25.25 -17.00
CA GLY A 286 -16.39 26.55 -17.53
C GLY A 286 -15.28 27.40 -18.15
N ASP A 287 -14.01 26.99 -18.05
CA ASP A 287 -12.92 27.68 -18.73
C ASP A 287 -13.06 27.57 -20.25
N SER A 288 -12.54 28.59 -20.91
CA SER A 288 -12.57 28.71 -22.36
C SER A 288 -11.21 28.43 -22.94
N ILE A 289 -11.14 27.49 -23.88
CA ILE A 289 -9.90 27.07 -24.54
C ILE A 289 -10.02 27.20 -26.06
N PHE A 290 -8.91 27.50 -26.72
CA PHE A 290 -8.84 27.46 -28.17
C PHE A 290 -8.17 26.16 -28.64
N LEU A 291 -8.87 25.43 -29.50
CA LEU A 291 -8.32 24.32 -30.27
C LEU A 291 -7.81 24.85 -31.60
N ILE A 292 -6.53 24.66 -31.89
CA ILE A 292 -5.87 25.18 -33.09
C ILE A 292 -5.25 24.03 -33.87
N ASP A 293 -5.63 23.88 -35.14
CA ASP A 293 -5.08 22.86 -36.02
C ASP A 293 -3.56 23.07 -36.23
N LEU A 294 -2.76 22.01 -36.06
CA LEU A 294 -1.30 22.05 -36.24
C LEU A 294 -0.90 22.39 -37.68
N SER A 295 -1.66 21.90 -38.65
CA SER A 295 -1.35 22.04 -40.08
C SER A 295 -1.88 23.37 -40.64
N ASN A 296 -2.93 23.92 -40.03
CA ASN A 296 -3.53 25.17 -40.44
C ASN A 296 -3.91 26.04 -39.22
N PRO A 297 -2.99 26.86 -38.68
CA PRO A 297 -3.26 27.66 -37.48
C PRO A 297 -4.37 28.71 -37.62
N GLY A 298 -4.84 29.00 -38.84
CA GLY A 298 -6.02 29.83 -39.08
C GLY A 298 -7.34 29.11 -38.77
N ASN A 299 -7.30 27.79 -38.72
CA ASN A 299 -8.39 26.93 -38.32
C ASN A 299 -8.39 26.78 -36.79
N LYS A 300 -9.18 27.65 -36.13
CA LYS A 300 -9.33 27.68 -34.68
C LYS A 300 -10.77 27.39 -34.29
N ARG A 301 -10.97 26.66 -33.20
CA ARG A 301 -12.29 26.51 -32.55
C ARG A 301 -12.20 26.97 -31.11
N PHE A 302 -13.22 27.71 -30.69
CA PHE A 302 -13.41 28.10 -29.30
C PHE A 302 -14.33 27.06 -28.64
N VAL A 303 -13.91 26.51 -27.51
CA VAL A 303 -14.69 25.52 -26.76
C VAL A 303 -14.62 25.80 -25.27
N THR A 304 -15.63 25.33 -24.54
CA THR A 304 -15.77 25.48 -23.10
C THR A 304 -15.62 24.12 -22.43
N VAL A 305 -14.86 24.08 -21.33
CA VAL A 305 -14.67 22.86 -20.54
C VAL A 305 -15.98 22.49 -19.83
N ALA A 306 -16.55 21.35 -20.19
CA ALA A 306 -17.78 20.83 -19.62
C ALA A 306 -17.54 19.91 -18.40
N GLY A 307 -16.35 19.31 -18.30
CA GLY A 307 -16.01 18.37 -17.25
C GLY A 307 -14.68 17.65 -17.50
N PHE A 308 -14.32 16.78 -16.56
CA PHE A 308 -13.09 16.01 -16.52
C PHE A 308 -13.39 14.52 -16.44
N LEU A 309 -12.65 13.73 -17.23
CA LEU A 309 -12.62 12.29 -17.11
C LEU A 309 -11.99 11.86 -15.79
N GLU A 310 -12.36 10.66 -15.35
CA GLU A 310 -11.65 10.00 -14.26
C GLU A 310 -10.16 9.74 -14.56
N GLN A 311 -9.35 9.66 -13.51
CA GLN A 311 -7.91 9.41 -13.63
C GLN A 311 -7.62 8.04 -14.27
N SER A 312 -8.50 7.06 -14.03
CA SER A 312 -8.51 5.75 -14.66
C SER A 312 -8.58 5.84 -16.19
N SER A 313 -9.53 6.65 -16.69
CA SER A 313 -9.73 6.89 -18.11
C SER A 313 -8.54 7.55 -18.81
N TYR A 314 -7.82 8.45 -18.11
CA TYR A 314 -6.63 9.12 -18.65
C TYR A 314 -5.50 8.13 -19.01
N LEU A 315 -5.31 7.05 -18.24
CA LEU A 315 -4.23 6.09 -18.51
C LEU A 315 -4.37 5.37 -19.87
N PHE A 316 -5.60 5.18 -20.33
CA PHE A 316 -5.89 4.40 -21.55
C PHE A 316 -6.28 5.30 -22.72
N SER A 317 -6.97 6.41 -22.43
CA SER A 317 -7.56 7.26 -23.45
C SER A 317 -7.37 8.76 -23.19
N PRO A 318 -6.10 9.21 -23.09
CA PRO A 318 -5.79 10.62 -22.89
C PRO A 318 -6.19 11.42 -24.12
N GLY A 319 -6.77 12.61 -23.92
CA GLY A 319 -7.19 13.51 -24.97
C GLY A 319 -8.24 14.53 -24.52
N VAL A 320 -8.48 15.51 -25.38
CA VAL A 320 -9.64 16.40 -25.32
C VAL A 320 -10.76 15.79 -26.15
N TRP A 321 -11.91 15.55 -25.52
CA TRP A 321 -13.03 14.83 -26.11
C TRP A 321 -14.13 15.78 -26.57
N LEU A 322 -14.57 15.59 -27.81
CA LEU A 322 -15.64 16.36 -28.46
C LEU A 322 -16.29 15.54 -29.58
N SER A 323 -17.31 16.11 -30.22
CA SER A 323 -18.00 15.48 -31.35
C SER A 323 -17.04 14.99 -32.46
N ASP A 324 -17.30 13.79 -32.96
CA ASP A 324 -16.59 13.18 -34.08
C ASP A 324 -16.63 14.02 -35.35
N GLU A 325 -17.77 14.64 -35.65
CA GLU A 325 -17.94 15.54 -36.80
C GLU A 325 -16.89 16.68 -36.78
N ILE A 326 -16.68 17.28 -35.61
CA ILE A 326 -15.70 18.37 -35.45
C ILE A 326 -14.29 17.86 -35.70
N VAL A 327 -13.91 16.75 -35.07
CA VAL A 327 -12.54 16.23 -35.16
C VAL A 327 -12.25 15.76 -36.58
N THR A 328 -13.20 15.12 -37.25
CA THR A 328 -13.04 14.62 -38.63
C THR A 328 -13.03 15.75 -39.66
N GLU A 329 -14.02 16.65 -39.63
CA GLU A 329 -14.17 17.69 -40.64
C GLU A 329 -13.19 18.85 -40.45
N GLN A 330 -12.96 19.28 -39.21
CA GLN A 330 -12.13 20.44 -38.92
C GLN A 330 -10.67 20.07 -38.67
N PHE A 331 -10.39 18.95 -38.00
CA PHE A 331 -9.03 18.62 -37.55
C PHE A 331 -8.41 17.42 -38.28
N ASP A 332 -8.95 16.91 -39.39
CA ASP A 332 -8.45 15.71 -40.08
C ASP A 332 -8.35 14.48 -39.16
N GLY A 333 -9.41 14.28 -38.38
CA GLY A 333 -9.63 13.14 -37.51
C GLY A 333 -9.63 11.82 -38.28
N ARG A 334 -8.91 10.83 -37.75
CA ARG A 334 -8.84 9.48 -38.32
C ARG A 334 -9.33 8.46 -37.31
N LEU A 335 -10.13 7.49 -37.74
CA LEU A 335 -10.61 6.43 -36.86
C LEU A 335 -9.41 5.61 -36.37
N THR A 336 -9.16 5.65 -35.07
CA THR A 336 -8.02 4.94 -34.47
C THR A 336 -8.44 4.02 -33.36
N ARG A 337 -9.67 4.15 -32.85
CA ARG A 337 -10.20 3.28 -31.82
C ARG A 337 -11.66 2.92 -32.05
N ILE A 338 -12.00 1.70 -31.67
CA ILE A 338 -13.38 1.24 -31.53
C ILE A 338 -13.49 0.62 -30.14
N TYR A 339 -14.42 1.15 -29.34
CA TYR A 339 -14.83 0.55 -28.08
C TYR A 339 -15.98 -0.41 -28.36
N VAL A 340 -15.97 -1.58 -27.73
CA VAL A 340 -17.02 -2.60 -27.92
C VAL A 340 -17.53 -3.04 -26.57
N SER A 341 -18.85 -3.03 -26.44
CA SER A 341 -19.57 -3.51 -25.28
C SER A 341 -20.29 -4.82 -25.58
N LEU A 342 -20.25 -5.78 -24.66
CA LEU A 342 -21.05 -7.01 -24.75
C LEU A 342 -22.28 -6.94 -23.84
N THR A 343 -23.33 -7.66 -24.23
CA THR A 343 -24.53 -7.83 -23.39
C THR A 343 -24.21 -8.63 -22.13
N ASP A 344 -24.92 -8.36 -21.03
CA ASP A 344 -24.78 -9.11 -19.76
C ASP A 344 -25.05 -10.63 -19.89
N SER A 345 -25.79 -11.03 -20.93
CA SER A 345 -26.11 -12.42 -21.25
C SER A 345 -25.05 -13.13 -22.09
N ALA A 346 -24.01 -12.44 -22.55
CA ALA A 346 -22.99 -13.04 -23.40
C ALA A 346 -22.32 -14.24 -22.70
N THR A 347 -22.16 -15.33 -23.46
CA THR A 347 -21.54 -16.55 -22.95
C THR A 347 -20.57 -17.12 -23.96
N ALA A 348 -19.36 -17.41 -23.50
CA ALA A 348 -18.38 -18.13 -24.30
C ALA A 348 -18.86 -19.52 -24.72
N THR A 349 -18.29 -20.03 -25.80
CA THR A 349 -18.56 -21.37 -26.32
C THR A 349 -18.00 -22.43 -25.37
N GLU A 350 -18.69 -23.58 -25.22
CA GLU A 350 -18.29 -24.66 -24.29
C GLU A 350 -16.86 -25.21 -24.47
N ASN A 351 -16.27 -25.04 -25.66
CA ASN A 351 -14.92 -25.53 -25.97
C ASN A 351 -13.81 -24.48 -25.75
N PHE A 352 -14.15 -23.29 -25.28
CA PHE A 352 -13.17 -22.23 -25.06
C PHE A 352 -12.34 -22.52 -23.80
N GLU A 353 -11.02 -22.45 -23.91
CA GLU A 353 -10.12 -22.66 -22.76
C GLU A 353 -10.08 -21.39 -21.91
N ASP A 354 -10.78 -21.40 -20.77
CA ASP A 354 -10.91 -20.26 -19.86
C ASP A 354 -9.91 -20.27 -18.69
N SER A 355 -9.02 -21.27 -18.64
CA SER A 355 -8.19 -21.54 -17.46
C SER A 355 -7.20 -20.44 -17.08
N GLU A 356 -6.87 -19.56 -18.02
CA GLU A 356 -5.97 -18.40 -17.80
C GLU A 356 -6.75 -17.09 -17.59
N ILE A 357 -8.08 -17.11 -17.68
CA ILE A 357 -8.93 -15.92 -17.58
C ILE A 357 -9.29 -15.68 -16.11
N SER A 358 -8.91 -14.52 -15.61
CA SER A 358 -9.28 -14.13 -14.25
C SER A 358 -10.74 -13.69 -14.19
N THR A 359 -11.52 -14.33 -13.33
CA THR A 359 -12.92 -13.99 -13.09
C THR A 359 -13.05 -13.34 -11.71
N PHE A 360 -13.18 -12.01 -11.68
CA PHE A 360 -13.45 -11.27 -10.44
C PHE A 360 -14.95 -11.14 -10.21
N THR A 361 -15.36 -11.09 -8.94
CA THR A 361 -16.79 -11.04 -8.56
C THR A 361 -17.11 -9.94 -7.53
N ALA A 362 -16.30 -8.89 -7.44
CA ALA A 362 -16.52 -7.84 -6.46
C ALA A 362 -17.21 -6.58 -7.04
N THR A 363 -16.92 -6.22 -8.28
CA THR A 363 -17.21 -4.87 -8.82
C THR A 363 -17.00 -4.85 -10.34
N GLY A 364 -17.96 -5.34 -11.12
CA GLY A 364 -17.86 -5.30 -12.59
C GLY A 364 -18.66 -6.38 -13.29
N LYS A 365 -18.52 -6.41 -14.62
CA LYS A 365 -19.27 -7.31 -15.52
C LYS A 365 -19.13 -8.78 -15.10
N PRO A 366 -20.20 -9.58 -15.26
CA PRO A 366 -20.26 -10.92 -14.69
C PRO A 366 -19.24 -11.84 -15.36
N ALA A 367 -18.82 -12.89 -14.65
CA ALA A 367 -17.74 -13.77 -15.08
C ALA A 367 -17.95 -14.37 -16.49
N ASN A 368 -19.20 -14.69 -16.85
CA ASN A 368 -19.55 -15.18 -18.19
C ASN A 368 -19.23 -14.16 -19.28
N VAL A 369 -19.49 -12.87 -19.04
CA VAL A 369 -19.19 -11.80 -19.98
C VAL A 369 -17.69 -11.65 -20.12
N ARG A 370 -16.91 -11.66 -19.04
CA ARG A 370 -15.44 -11.59 -19.12
C ARG A 370 -14.83 -12.71 -19.97
N ILE A 371 -15.34 -13.93 -19.81
CA ILE A 371 -14.88 -15.09 -20.61
C ILE A 371 -15.32 -14.93 -22.08
N ALA A 372 -16.55 -14.46 -22.34
CA ALA A 372 -17.03 -14.17 -23.69
C ALA A 372 -16.21 -13.06 -24.37
N THR A 373 -15.93 -11.97 -23.65
CA THR A 373 -15.07 -10.86 -24.05
C THR A 373 -13.69 -11.36 -24.45
N ALA A 374 -13.06 -12.20 -23.64
CA ALA A 374 -11.74 -12.77 -23.95
C ALA A 374 -11.78 -13.67 -25.20
N GLN A 375 -12.83 -14.48 -25.37
CA GLN A 375 -13.03 -15.28 -26.59
C GLN A 375 -13.19 -14.38 -27.81
N LEU A 376 -14.03 -13.34 -27.71
CA LEU A 376 -14.23 -12.39 -28.79
C LEU A 376 -12.92 -11.67 -29.11
N ALA A 377 -12.17 -11.21 -28.11
CA ALA A 377 -10.88 -10.57 -28.29
C ALA A 377 -9.90 -11.44 -29.09
N GLN A 378 -9.80 -12.73 -28.74
CA GLN A 378 -8.93 -13.69 -29.45
C GLN A 378 -9.37 -13.89 -30.90
N GLU A 379 -10.67 -14.03 -31.15
CA GLU A 379 -11.22 -14.24 -32.49
C GLU A 379 -11.05 -12.99 -33.37
N LEU A 380 -11.27 -11.80 -32.79
CA LEU A 380 -10.99 -10.51 -33.43
C LEU A 380 -9.51 -10.34 -33.73
N ASP A 381 -8.61 -10.65 -32.79
CA ASP A 381 -7.15 -10.54 -32.99
C ASP A 381 -6.66 -11.45 -34.12
N SER A 382 -7.18 -12.68 -34.18
CA SER A 382 -6.82 -13.65 -35.22
C SER A 382 -7.22 -13.21 -36.64
N GLN A 383 -8.30 -12.42 -36.77
CA GLN A 383 -8.86 -12.01 -38.07
C GLN A 383 -8.47 -10.59 -38.47
N LEU A 384 -8.42 -9.66 -37.52
CA LEU A 384 -8.16 -8.23 -37.74
C LEU A 384 -6.71 -7.84 -37.46
N GLY A 385 -5.95 -8.67 -36.74
CA GLY A 385 -4.54 -8.39 -36.41
C GLY A 385 -3.66 -8.20 -37.64
N ALA A 386 -3.96 -8.89 -38.73
CA ALA A 386 -3.24 -8.76 -40.01
C ALA A 386 -3.41 -7.37 -40.64
N ASP A 387 -4.51 -6.68 -40.37
CA ASP A 387 -4.79 -5.32 -40.86
C ASP A 387 -4.12 -4.24 -39.99
N GLY A 388 -3.38 -4.65 -38.95
CA GLY A 388 -2.68 -3.75 -38.03
C GLY A 388 -3.56 -3.20 -36.92
N ILE A 389 -4.73 -3.80 -36.71
CA ILE A 389 -5.63 -3.51 -35.59
C ILE A 389 -5.17 -4.36 -34.41
N SER A 390 -4.88 -3.71 -33.29
CA SER A 390 -4.59 -4.40 -32.02
C SER A 390 -5.85 -4.45 -31.18
N ILE A 391 -6.14 -5.61 -30.60
CA ILE A 391 -7.31 -5.84 -29.77
C ILE A 391 -6.80 -6.00 -28.35
N SER A 392 -7.32 -5.20 -27.42
CA SER A 392 -7.08 -5.40 -25.99
C SER A 392 -8.37 -5.45 -25.21
N VAL A 393 -8.37 -6.27 -24.16
CA VAL A 393 -9.40 -6.29 -23.12
C VAL A 393 -8.98 -5.25 -22.09
N ILE A 394 -9.83 -4.26 -21.82
CA ILE A 394 -9.47 -3.11 -21.00
C ILE A 394 -9.08 -3.55 -19.58
N SER A 395 -9.81 -4.54 -19.01
CA SER A 395 -9.49 -5.08 -17.70
C SER A 395 -8.12 -5.77 -17.63
N ASP A 396 -7.74 -6.49 -18.68
CA ASP A 396 -6.49 -7.28 -18.69
C ASP A 396 -5.26 -6.37 -18.66
N ASP A 397 -5.31 -5.24 -19.36
CA ASP A 397 -4.22 -4.26 -19.37
C ASP A 397 -4.02 -3.63 -17.97
N VAL A 398 -5.10 -3.28 -17.27
CA VAL A 398 -5.04 -2.75 -15.90
C VAL A 398 -4.49 -3.81 -14.94
N MET A 399 -5.00 -5.03 -15.04
CA MET A 399 -4.60 -6.14 -14.18
C MET A 399 -3.14 -6.54 -14.38
N LEU A 400 -2.61 -6.43 -15.61
CA LEU A 400 -1.20 -6.69 -15.88
C LEU A 400 -0.31 -5.70 -15.10
N ILE A 401 -0.68 -4.42 -15.09
CA ILE A 401 0.01 -3.38 -14.32
C ILE A 401 -0.10 -3.69 -12.82
N GLN A 402 -1.29 -4.00 -12.32
CA GLN A 402 -1.53 -4.38 -10.93
C GLN A 402 -0.70 -5.60 -10.52
N ALA A 403 -0.70 -6.66 -11.33
CA ALA A 403 0.05 -7.89 -11.08
C ALA A 403 1.55 -7.64 -11.04
N LEU A 404 2.08 -6.76 -11.91
CA LEU A 404 3.48 -6.35 -11.87
C LEU A 404 3.83 -5.64 -10.56
N VAL A 405 2.98 -4.71 -10.10
CA VAL A 405 3.19 -3.99 -8.83
C VAL A 405 3.11 -4.96 -7.66
N ILE A 406 2.08 -5.80 -7.58
CA ILE A 406 1.93 -6.81 -6.53
C ILE A 406 3.10 -7.80 -6.53
N ALA A 407 3.60 -8.21 -7.71
CA ALA A 407 4.77 -9.08 -7.81
C ALA A 407 6.04 -8.41 -7.25
N ILE A 408 6.27 -7.12 -7.56
CA ILE A 408 7.39 -6.36 -7.02
C ILE A 408 7.27 -6.21 -5.50
N LEU A 409 6.08 -5.86 -4.99
CA LEU A 409 5.81 -5.78 -3.55
C LEU A 409 6.01 -7.13 -2.87
N GLY A 410 5.59 -8.23 -3.50
CA GLY A 410 5.80 -9.60 -3.02
C GLY A 410 7.28 -9.98 -2.94
N ILE A 411 8.12 -9.52 -3.88
CA ILE A 411 9.58 -9.69 -3.81
C ILE A 411 10.16 -8.94 -2.62
N PHE A 412 9.72 -7.69 -2.37
CA PHE A 412 10.14 -6.92 -1.20
C PHE A 412 9.68 -7.57 0.10
N GLU A 413 8.46 -8.11 0.15
CA GLU A 413 7.95 -8.84 1.30
C GLU A 413 8.77 -10.09 1.57
N ALA A 414 9.11 -10.86 0.54
CA ALA A 414 9.98 -12.01 0.66
C ALA A 414 11.38 -11.62 1.17
N TYR A 415 11.93 -10.49 0.72
CA TYR A 415 13.21 -9.96 1.20
C TYR A 415 13.15 -9.55 2.68
N LEU A 416 12.07 -8.88 3.11
CA LEU A 416 11.84 -8.52 4.52
C LEU A 416 11.65 -9.77 5.39
N ALA A 417 10.91 -10.77 4.89
CA ALA A 417 10.75 -12.06 5.56
C ALA A 417 12.09 -12.80 5.70
N LEU A 418 12.95 -12.75 4.68
CA LEU A 418 14.33 -13.26 4.77
C LEU A 418 15.13 -12.48 5.83
N GLY A 419 14.97 -11.16 5.88
CA GLY A 419 15.56 -10.32 6.94
C GLY A 419 15.13 -10.74 8.35
N LEU A 420 13.85 -11.10 8.54
CA LEU A 420 13.35 -11.67 9.79
C LEU A 420 14.02 -13.00 10.12
N ILE A 421 14.20 -13.90 9.15
CA ILE A 421 14.91 -15.18 9.33
C ILE A 421 16.37 -14.92 9.76
N VAL A 422 17.07 -13.99 9.11
CA VAL A 422 18.44 -13.60 9.45
C VAL A 422 18.51 -13.03 10.87
N GLY A 423 17.55 -12.17 11.25
CA GLY A 423 17.41 -11.67 12.62
C GLY A 423 17.24 -12.80 13.64
N ILE A 424 16.36 -13.75 13.36
CA ILE A 424 16.14 -14.93 14.21
C ILE A 424 17.41 -15.79 14.34
N ALA A 425 18.15 -15.99 13.24
CA ALA A 425 19.42 -16.70 13.26
C ALA A 425 20.46 -15.98 14.14
N GLY A 426 20.51 -14.64 14.07
CA GLY A 426 21.34 -13.79 14.94
C GLY A 426 21.06 -14.02 16.43
N ILE A 427 19.80 -14.22 16.82
CA ILE A 427 19.44 -14.57 18.20
C ILE A 427 19.93 -15.95 18.58
N GLY A 428 19.92 -16.91 17.67
CA GLY A 428 20.56 -18.20 17.88
C GLY A 428 22.03 -18.04 18.30
N VAL A 429 22.78 -17.21 17.57
CA VAL A 429 24.19 -16.90 17.87
C VAL A 429 24.34 -16.19 19.23
N VAL A 430 23.52 -15.17 19.50
CA VAL A 430 23.53 -14.47 20.79
C VAL A 430 23.19 -15.43 21.94
N THR A 431 22.28 -16.36 21.72
CA THR A 431 21.87 -17.37 22.71
C THR A 431 23.02 -18.32 23.00
N VAL A 432 23.74 -18.81 21.97
CA VAL A 432 24.95 -19.63 22.16
C VAL A 432 25.94 -18.93 23.08
N ARG A 433 26.27 -17.67 22.77
CA ARG A 433 27.20 -16.86 23.57
C ARG A 433 26.67 -16.63 24.99
N SER A 434 25.39 -16.30 25.13
CA SER A 434 24.81 -16.02 26.43
C SER A 434 24.74 -17.26 27.34
N VAL A 435 24.58 -18.45 26.76
CA VAL A 435 24.60 -19.70 27.52
C VAL A 435 26.03 -20.08 27.89
N SER A 436 27.01 -19.87 27.01
CA SER A 436 28.42 -20.16 27.31
C SER A 436 28.97 -19.26 28.42
N GLU A 437 28.60 -17.98 28.44
CA GLU A 437 28.91 -17.02 29.51
C GLU A 437 28.29 -17.46 30.86
N ARG A 438 27.21 -18.26 30.85
CA ARG A 438 26.44 -18.68 32.03
C ARG A 438 26.69 -20.13 32.48
N LYS A 439 27.72 -20.80 31.96
CA LYS A 439 28.08 -22.20 32.33
C LYS A 439 28.20 -22.41 33.84
N ARG A 440 28.83 -21.48 34.56
CA ARG A 440 29.02 -21.56 36.04
C ARG A 440 27.67 -21.58 36.77
N THR A 441 26.78 -20.66 36.44
CA THR A 441 25.44 -20.57 37.04
C THR A 441 24.62 -21.83 36.76
N ILE A 442 24.72 -22.37 35.54
CA ILE A 442 24.08 -23.63 35.15
C ILE A 442 24.62 -24.78 36.01
N GLY A 443 25.94 -24.87 36.22
CA GLY A 443 26.57 -25.87 37.09
C GLY A 443 26.07 -25.82 38.53
N ILE A 444 25.95 -24.61 39.10
CA ILE A 444 25.41 -24.39 40.46
C ILE A 444 23.95 -24.80 40.55
N LEU A 445 23.10 -24.37 39.60
CA LEU A 445 21.68 -24.75 39.58
C LEU A 445 21.51 -26.27 39.49
N ARG A 446 22.34 -26.94 38.68
CA ARG A 446 22.36 -28.41 38.58
C ARG A 446 22.81 -29.08 39.88
N ALA A 447 23.78 -28.51 40.59
CA ALA A 447 24.22 -29.02 41.90
C ALA A 447 23.12 -28.86 42.97
N LEU A 448 22.28 -27.83 42.85
CA LEU A 448 21.11 -27.60 43.71
C LEU A 448 19.88 -28.45 43.32
N GLY A 449 19.99 -29.33 42.31
CA GLY A 449 18.94 -30.27 41.93
C GLY A 449 18.07 -29.86 40.74
N TYR A 450 18.40 -28.78 40.01
CA TYR A 450 17.65 -28.44 38.78
C TYR A 450 17.85 -29.51 37.69
N ARG A 451 16.74 -29.94 37.09
CA ARG A 451 16.76 -30.85 35.93
C ARG A 451 17.22 -30.11 34.67
N LYS A 452 17.79 -30.86 33.71
CA LYS A 452 18.16 -30.34 32.39
C LYS A 452 16.99 -29.64 31.68
N SER A 453 15.79 -30.23 31.75
CA SER A 453 14.57 -29.65 31.17
C SER A 453 14.15 -28.33 31.82
N MET A 454 14.37 -28.16 33.13
CA MET A 454 14.10 -26.90 33.83
C MET A 454 15.04 -25.80 33.37
N ILE A 455 16.33 -26.12 33.19
CA ILE A 455 17.30 -25.14 32.68
C ILE A 455 16.98 -24.77 31.23
N LEU A 456 16.69 -25.76 30.37
CA LEU A 456 16.24 -25.52 28.99
C LEU A 456 15.02 -24.60 28.95
N LEU A 457 13.97 -24.93 29.72
CA LEU A 457 12.75 -24.13 29.82
C LEU A 457 13.04 -22.70 30.31
N SER A 458 13.99 -22.52 31.22
CA SER A 458 14.38 -21.21 31.72
C SER A 458 14.93 -20.31 30.60
N PHE A 459 15.85 -20.82 29.79
CA PHE A 459 16.42 -20.05 28.67
C PHE A 459 15.41 -19.85 27.53
N VAL A 460 14.60 -20.87 27.21
CA VAL A 460 13.57 -20.74 26.17
C VAL A 460 12.51 -19.70 26.58
N THR A 461 12.10 -19.68 27.84
CA THR A 461 11.16 -18.67 28.36
C THR A 461 11.76 -17.27 28.32
N GLU A 462 13.06 -17.14 28.63
CA GLU A 462 13.79 -15.88 28.53
C GLU A 462 13.72 -15.30 27.11
N VAL A 463 14.13 -16.08 26.10
CA VAL A 463 14.16 -15.62 24.70
C VAL A 463 12.73 -15.43 24.18
N SER A 464 11.82 -16.36 24.48
CA SER A 464 10.41 -16.28 24.08
C SER A 464 9.75 -15.00 24.57
N TRP A 465 10.00 -14.60 25.82
CA TRP A 465 9.44 -13.37 26.39
C TRP A 465 9.88 -12.14 25.61
N VAL A 466 11.18 -12.04 25.34
CA VAL A 466 11.78 -10.91 24.62
C VAL A 466 11.29 -10.85 23.17
N ALA A 467 11.20 -12.00 22.51
CA ALA A 467 10.70 -12.10 21.14
C ALA A 467 9.24 -11.68 21.03
N ILE A 468 8.36 -12.20 21.90
CA ILE A 468 6.93 -11.84 21.90
C ILE A 468 6.75 -10.34 22.09
N LEU A 469 7.48 -9.71 23.02
CA LEU A 469 7.37 -8.26 23.23
C LEU A 469 7.79 -7.48 21.99
N GLY A 470 8.88 -7.88 21.32
CA GLY A 470 9.32 -7.24 20.08
C GLY A 470 8.31 -7.42 18.95
N ILE A 471 7.80 -8.64 18.76
CA ILE A 471 6.78 -8.96 17.74
C ILE A 471 5.50 -8.15 17.98
N ILE A 472 4.97 -8.15 19.20
CA ILE A 472 3.75 -7.39 19.55
C ILE A 472 3.98 -5.89 19.32
N ASN A 473 5.14 -5.36 19.70
CA ASN A 473 5.47 -3.95 19.44
C ASN A 473 5.45 -3.64 17.95
N GLY A 474 6.09 -4.48 17.14
CA GLY A 474 6.14 -4.32 15.69
C GLY A 474 4.74 -4.31 15.09
N VAL A 475 3.87 -5.25 15.49
CA VAL A 475 2.47 -5.32 15.03
C VAL A 475 1.67 -4.09 15.46
N VAL A 476 1.70 -3.72 16.74
CA VAL A 476 0.89 -2.60 17.26
C VAL A 476 1.25 -1.29 16.57
N ILE A 477 2.56 -1.05 16.40
CA ILE A 477 3.04 0.14 15.71
C ILE A 477 2.71 0.07 14.23
N ALA A 478 2.88 -1.08 13.58
CA ALA A 478 2.54 -1.24 12.17
C ALA A 478 1.05 -0.98 11.91
N VAL A 479 0.14 -1.42 12.77
CA VAL A 479 -1.30 -1.15 12.63
C VAL A 479 -1.60 0.33 12.77
N GLY A 480 -1.00 1.01 13.76
CA GLY A 480 -1.16 2.45 13.93
C GLY A 480 -0.60 3.25 12.74
N PHE A 481 0.57 2.85 12.26
CA PHE A 481 1.24 3.42 11.11
C PHE A 481 0.45 3.20 9.81
N HIS A 482 -0.06 1.98 9.58
CA HIS A 482 -0.90 1.64 8.44
C HIS A 482 -2.19 2.46 8.43
N ARG A 483 -2.81 2.68 9.59
CA ARG A 483 -3.97 3.58 9.70
C ARG A 483 -3.60 5.03 9.33
N ALA A 484 -2.42 5.51 9.74
CA ALA A 484 -1.97 6.85 9.38
C ALA A 484 -1.70 6.98 7.87
N LEU A 485 -1.11 5.96 7.25
CA LEU A 485 -0.94 5.89 5.80
C LEU A 485 -2.30 5.87 5.06
N TYR A 486 -3.25 5.06 5.54
CA TYR A 486 -4.60 5.00 4.98
C TYR A 486 -5.27 6.38 4.98
N VAL A 487 -5.28 7.07 6.12
CA VAL A 487 -5.87 8.41 6.24
C VAL A 487 -5.18 9.41 5.30
N ALA A 488 -3.87 9.29 5.12
CA ALA A 488 -3.10 10.24 4.31
C ALA A 488 -3.23 10.04 2.78
N PHE A 489 -3.44 8.80 2.31
CA PHE A 489 -3.34 8.48 0.87
C PHE A 489 -4.57 7.79 0.27
N TRP A 490 -5.44 7.21 1.08
CA TRP A 490 -6.49 6.28 0.60
C TRP A 490 -7.90 6.62 1.09
N GLU A 491 -8.04 7.38 2.19
CA GLU A 491 -9.34 7.74 2.76
C GLU A 491 -10.11 8.70 1.84
N GLU A 492 -9.43 9.67 1.23
CA GLU A 492 -10.03 10.59 0.26
C GLU A 492 -10.39 9.90 -1.07
N GLN A 493 -9.64 8.84 -1.43
CA GLN A 493 -9.90 8.03 -2.63
C GLN A 493 -11.08 7.06 -2.47
N GLY A 494 -11.87 7.16 -1.41
CA GLY A 494 -13.09 6.35 -1.20
C GLY A 494 -12.86 4.87 -0.85
N THR A 495 -11.60 4.45 -0.63
CA THR A 495 -11.30 3.04 -0.36
C THR A 495 -11.62 2.64 1.09
N SER A 496 -11.94 1.36 1.30
CA SER A 496 -12.14 0.82 2.66
C SER A 496 -10.81 0.48 3.33
N PHE A 497 -10.74 0.67 4.65
CA PHE A 497 -9.55 0.31 5.45
C PHE A 497 -9.48 -1.22 5.65
N THR A 498 -8.43 -1.85 5.13
CA THR A 498 -8.19 -3.29 5.25
C THR A 498 -6.88 -3.58 6.00
N LEU A 499 -6.72 -4.82 6.48
CA LEU A 499 -5.58 -5.24 7.30
C LEU A 499 -5.14 -6.67 6.96
N PRO A 500 -3.82 -6.93 6.88
CA PRO A 500 -3.25 -8.23 6.51
C PRO A 500 -3.28 -9.21 7.65
N TRP A 501 -4.48 -9.68 8.02
CA TRP A 501 -4.69 -10.61 9.11
C TRP A 501 -3.90 -11.91 8.94
N SER A 502 -3.85 -12.45 7.72
CA SER A 502 -3.14 -13.68 7.38
C SER A 502 -1.64 -13.53 7.63
N THR A 503 -1.02 -12.49 7.06
CA THR A 503 0.41 -12.19 7.23
C THR A 503 0.73 -11.83 8.69
N MET A 504 -0.10 -11.03 9.35
CA MET A 504 0.08 -10.70 10.76
C MET A 504 0.08 -11.95 11.65
N LEU A 505 -0.88 -12.85 11.47
CA LEU A 505 -0.93 -14.12 12.21
C LEU A 505 0.28 -15.01 11.90
N LEU A 506 0.67 -15.10 10.63
CA LEU A 506 1.83 -15.88 10.19
C LEU A 506 3.13 -15.34 10.80
N VAL A 507 3.36 -14.03 10.76
CA VAL A 507 4.55 -13.40 11.33
C VAL A 507 4.57 -13.55 12.86
N VAL A 508 3.43 -13.39 13.53
CA VAL A 508 3.33 -13.54 14.98
C VAL A 508 3.59 -14.98 15.41
N ILE A 509 2.87 -15.95 14.83
CA ILE A 509 2.94 -17.36 15.23
C ILE A 509 4.20 -18.01 14.66
N GLY A 510 4.40 -17.89 13.34
CA GLY A 510 5.53 -18.45 12.62
C GLY A 510 6.86 -17.84 13.08
N GLY A 511 6.92 -16.51 13.22
CA GLY A 511 8.10 -15.83 13.76
C GLY A 511 8.43 -16.34 15.17
N TRP A 512 7.45 -16.41 16.08
CA TRP A 512 7.67 -16.95 17.42
C TRP A 512 8.14 -18.41 17.42
N VAL A 513 7.53 -19.28 16.60
CA VAL A 513 7.93 -20.68 16.46
C VAL A 513 9.37 -20.80 15.96
N LEU A 514 9.76 -19.99 14.96
CA LEU A 514 11.12 -19.97 14.43
C LEU A 514 12.14 -19.57 15.51
N VAL A 515 11.82 -18.62 16.39
CA VAL A 515 12.66 -18.26 17.55
C VAL A 515 12.87 -19.45 18.47
N LEU A 516 11.81 -20.19 18.79
CA LEU A 516 11.90 -21.38 19.64
C LEU A 516 12.81 -22.43 19.00
N ILE A 517 12.67 -22.68 17.70
CA ILE A 517 13.51 -23.63 16.96
C ILE A 517 14.97 -23.20 16.96
N ALA A 518 15.24 -21.93 16.61
CA ALA A 518 16.58 -21.37 16.51
C ALA A 518 17.33 -21.37 17.85
N THR A 519 16.62 -21.23 18.98
CA THR A 519 17.22 -21.18 20.31
C THR A 519 17.25 -22.53 21.02
N ALA A 520 16.32 -23.45 20.75
CA ALA A 520 16.25 -24.74 21.42
C ALA A 520 17.51 -25.59 21.20
N LEU A 521 18.03 -25.65 19.97
CA LEU A 521 19.23 -26.42 19.61
C LEU A 521 20.47 -26.00 20.39
N PRO A 522 20.90 -24.72 20.39
CA PRO A 522 22.09 -24.31 21.12
C PRO A 522 21.96 -24.47 22.64
N ILE A 523 20.79 -24.18 23.21
CA ILE A 523 20.55 -24.37 24.65
C ILE A 523 20.66 -25.85 25.03
N LYS A 524 20.04 -26.76 24.24
CA LYS A 524 20.08 -28.21 24.49
C LYS A 524 21.50 -28.75 24.51
N ARG A 525 22.35 -28.29 23.57
CA ARG A 525 23.77 -28.69 23.53
C ARG A 525 24.51 -28.27 24.79
N ALA A 526 24.32 -27.04 25.25
CA ALA A 526 25.02 -26.52 26.42
C ALA A 526 24.55 -27.16 27.75
N VAL A 527 23.25 -27.43 27.90
CA VAL A 527 22.68 -28.07 29.11
C VAL A 527 23.18 -29.52 29.30
N ASN A 528 23.62 -30.17 28.22
CA ASN A 528 24.13 -31.53 28.28
C ASN A 528 25.53 -31.67 28.87
N VAL A 529 26.30 -30.58 28.99
CA VAL A 529 27.63 -30.60 29.61
C VAL A 529 27.53 -31.01 31.08
N PRO A 530 28.29 -32.01 31.56
CA PRO A 530 28.18 -32.52 32.93
C PRO A 530 28.59 -31.45 33.98
N PRO A 531 27.96 -31.43 35.18
CA PRO A 531 28.23 -30.41 36.20
C PRO A 531 29.67 -30.44 36.69
N SER A 532 30.25 -31.64 36.76
CA SER A 532 31.64 -31.86 37.16
C SER A 532 32.62 -31.20 36.20
N ALA A 533 32.33 -31.14 34.89
CA ALA A 533 33.15 -30.43 33.91
C ALA A 533 32.94 -28.90 33.99
N ALA A 534 31.69 -28.46 34.18
CA ALA A 534 31.37 -27.04 34.32
C ALA A 534 31.97 -26.38 35.59
N LEU A 535 32.25 -27.18 36.62
CA LEU A 535 32.92 -26.75 37.85
C LEU A 535 34.44 -27.03 37.85
N LYS A 536 34.99 -27.76 36.86
CA LYS A 536 36.43 -28.07 36.77
C LYS A 536 37.25 -27.04 35.99
N GLU A 537 36.61 -26.18 35.21
CA GLU A 537 37.24 -25.00 34.59
C GLU A 537 37.46 -23.84 35.63
N LEU A 538 37.41 -24.17 36.92
CA LEU A 538 37.90 -23.37 38.05
C LEU A 538 39.41 -23.53 38.19
#